data_AF-A0A522FGC2-F1
#
_entry.id   AF-A0A522FGC2-F1
#
_cell.length_a   1.000
_cell.length_b   1.000
_cell.length_c   1.000
_cell.angle_alpha   90.00
_cell.angle_beta   90.00
_cell.angle_gamma   90.00
#
_symmetry.space_group_name_H-M   'P 1'
#
loop_
_entity.id
_entity.type
_entity.pdbx_description
1 polymer ?
#
loop_
_entity_poly.entity_id
_entity_poly.type
_entity_poly.pdbx_seq_one_letter_code
_entity_poly.pdbx_strand_id
1 'polypeptide(L)'
;MNHDKRLYFVGHSGAGKALVAKTVAEKLGWQFINADFSLEFRIGRHLEEILEADGLASFYKCQGEILAAHLNKEEIVVSTDPSIVCEKKNRQLLAEGFVVYLKVSPAVQIERNTRNPAPLMPII
;
A
#
# COMPACT_ATOMS: atom_id res chain seq x y z
N MET A 1 -14.17 0.84 -23.79
CA MET A 1 -13.91 1.62 -22.57
C MET A 1 -12.51 1.29 -22.13
N ASN A 2 -11.62 2.28 -21.96
CA ASN A 2 -10.27 2.04 -21.48
C ASN A 2 -10.38 1.76 -19.99
N HIS A 3 -10.29 0.50 -19.57
CA HIS A 3 -10.24 0.17 -18.16
C HIS A 3 -8.83 0.46 -17.67
N ASP A 4 -8.70 1.25 -16.60
CA ASP A 4 -7.42 1.45 -15.94
C ASP A 4 -6.87 0.10 -15.50
N LYS A 5 -5.76 -0.33 -16.11
CA LYS A 5 -5.22 -1.69 -15.93
C LYS A 5 -4.55 -1.92 -14.57
N ARG A 6 -4.61 -0.94 -13.66
CA ARG A 6 -3.94 -0.92 -12.36
C ARG A 6 -4.84 -0.22 -11.36
N LEU A 7 -5.20 -0.92 -10.28
CA LEU A 7 -5.99 -0.36 -9.18
C LEU A 7 -5.12 -0.25 -7.92
N TYR A 8 -5.04 0.93 -7.32
CA TYR A 8 -4.30 1.18 -6.08
C TYR A 8 -5.25 1.52 -4.94
N PHE A 9 -5.26 0.73 -3.88
CA PHE A 9 -6.06 0.98 -2.68
C PHE A 9 -5.20 1.68 -1.62
N VAL A 10 -5.54 2.95 -1.34
CA VAL A 10 -4.87 3.81 -0.36
C VAL A 10 -5.78 4.13 0.83
N GLY A 11 -5.18 4.54 1.94
CA GLY A 11 -5.88 4.85 3.19
C GLY A 11 -5.13 4.39 4.43
N HIS A 12 -5.62 4.79 5.61
CA HIS A 12 -4.92 4.51 6.86
C HIS A 12 -4.99 3.02 7.27
N SER A 13 -4.23 2.64 8.30
CA SER A 13 -4.37 1.32 8.93
C SER A 13 -5.79 1.15 9.51
N GLY A 14 -6.33 -0.06 9.52
CA GLY A 14 -7.72 -0.33 9.94
C GLY A 14 -8.81 0.01 8.90
N ALA A 15 -8.44 0.64 7.77
CA ALA A 15 -9.39 0.94 6.69
C ALA A 15 -9.89 -0.30 5.92
N GLY A 16 -9.18 -1.44 6.01
CA GLY A 16 -9.55 -2.68 5.32
C GLY A 16 -9.02 -2.80 3.88
N LYS A 17 -7.99 -2.05 3.52
CA LYS A 17 -7.40 -1.99 2.16
C LYS A 17 -7.09 -3.36 1.59
N ALA A 18 -6.31 -4.18 2.29
CA ALA A 18 -5.90 -5.50 1.81
C ALA A 18 -7.09 -6.43 1.56
N LEU A 19 -8.09 -6.41 2.45
CA LEU A 19 -9.30 -7.22 2.30
C LEU A 19 -10.11 -6.79 1.06
N VAL A 20 -10.40 -5.50 0.94
CA VAL A 20 -11.19 -4.98 -0.19
C VAL A 20 -10.44 -5.16 -1.52
N ALA A 21 -9.14 -4.83 -1.56
CA ALA A 21 -8.30 -5.00 -2.73
C ALA A 21 -8.26 -6.46 -3.20
N LYS A 22 -8.09 -7.41 -2.27
CA LYS A 22 -8.10 -8.85 -2.58
C LYS A 22 -9.45 -9.28 -3.18
N THR A 23 -10.56 -8.90 -2.57
CA THR A 23 -11.90 -9.21 -3.09
C THR A 23 -12.15 -8.59 -4.47
N VAL A 24 -11.66 -7.37 -4.71
CA VAL A 24 -11.77 -6.72 -6.03
C VAL A 24 -10.93 -7.46 -7.08
N ALA A 25 -9.70 -7.85 -6.74
CA ALA A 25 -8.84 -8.64 -7.62
C ALA A 25 -9.52 -9.96 -8.03
N GLU A 26 -10.06 -10.69 -7.05
CA GLU A 26 -10.79 -11.95 -7.28
C GLU A 26 -11.99 -11.77 -8.21
N LYS A 27 -12.79 -10.70 -8.02
CA LYS A 27 -13.95 -10.40 -8.86
C LYS A 27 -13.59 -9.99 -10.29
N LEU A 28 -12.44 -9.33 -10.47
CA LEU A 28 -11.96 -8.91 -11.79
C LEU A 28 -11.16 -10.01 -12.51
N GLY A 29 -10.76 -11.07 -11.81
CA GLY A 29 -9.79 -12.05 -12.32
C GLY A 29 -8.36 -11.49 -12.42
N TRP A 30 -8.06 -10.44 -11.66
CA TRP A 30 -6.79 -9.70 -11.71
C TRP A 30 -5.83 -10.17 -10.62
N GLN A 31 -4.54 -9.92 -10.80
CA GLN A 31 -3.53 -10.28 -9.81
C GLN A 31 -3.60 -9.35 -8.59
N PHE A 32 -3.75 -9.91 -7.40
CA PHE A 32 -3.61 -9.18 -6.14
C PHE A 32 -2.13 -9.03 -5.74
N ILE A 33 -1.73 -7.80 -5.43
CA ILE A 33 -0.41 -7.47 -4.88
C ILE A 33 -0.60 -6.77 -3.52
N ASN A 34 0.06 -7.31 -2.48
CA ASN A 34 0.20 -6.62 -1.21
C ASN A 34 1.55 -5.90 -1.18
N ALA A 35 1.53 -4.57 -1.25
CA ALA A 35 2.69 -3.69 -1.18
C ALA A 35 2.76 -2.94 0.17
N ASP A 36 2.21 -3.55 1.22
CA ASP A 36 2.33 -3.08 2.60
C ASP A 36 3.64 -3.58 3.20
N PHE A 37 4.57 -2.67 3.45
CA PHE A 37 5.87 -2.96 4.03
C PHE A 37 5.79 -3.29 5.52
N SER A 38 4.77 -2.77 6.20
CA SER A 38 4.55 -3.01 7.63
C SER A 38 4.11 -4.46 7.92
N LEU A 39 3.81 -5.25 6.88
CA LEU A 39 3.39 -6.66 6.98
C LEU A 39 4.48 -7.68 6.60
N GLU A 40 5.70 -7.20 6.34
CA GLU A 40 7.01 -7.89 6.44
C GLU A 40 7.14 -9.39 6.03
N PHE A 41 6.35 -9.89 5.08
CA PHE A 41 6.49 -11.29 4.64
C PHE A 41 6.74 -11.49 3.14
N ARG A 42 6.96 -10.42 2.36
CA ARG A 42 7.02 -10.55 0.89
C ARG A 42 8.14 -9.80 0.17
N ILE A 43 9.03 -9.10 0.87
CA ILE A 43 10.09 -8.30 0.22
C ILE A 43 11.48 -8.90 0.44
N GLY A 44 11.60 -10.01 1.18
CA GLY A 44 12.89 -10.65 1.45
C GLY A 44 13.87 -9.76 2.22
N ARG A 45 13.38 -8.63 2.76
CA ARG A 45 14.09 -7.69 3.61
C ARG A 45 13.20 -7.29 4.77
N HIS A 46 13.75 -7.33 5.98
CA HIS A 46 13.06 -6.83 7.18
C HIS A 46 12.93 -5.29 7.10
N LEU A 47 11.94 -4.71 7.78
CA LEU A 47 11.77 -3.26 7.88
C LEU A 47 13.03 -2.60 8.45
N GLU A 48 13.70 -3.28 9.38
CA GLU A 48 15.01 -2.90 9.91
C GLU A 48 16.08 -2.80 8.81
N GLU A 49 16.05 -3.69 7.81
CA GLU A 49 16.96 -3.64 6.66
C GLU A 49 16.59 -2.57 5.62
N ILE A 50 15.33 -2.11 5.62
CA ILE A 50 14.89 -1.01 4.77
C ILE A 50 15.21 0.34 5.43
N LEU A 51 15.11 0.40 6.74
CA LEU A 51 15.43 1.55 7.58
C LEU A 51 16.93 1.58 7.93
N GLU A 52 17.81 1.51 6.92
CA GLU A 52 19.26 1.70 7.06
C GLU A 52 19.61 3.11 7.63
N ALA A 53 20.86 3.58 7.53
CA ALA A 53 21.29 4.86 8.12
C ALA A 53 20.41 6.08 7.76
N ASP A 54 19.77 6.06 6.58
CA ASP A 54 18.89 7.14 6.08
C ASP A 54 17.43 7.03 6.56
N GLY A 55 17.09 6.01 7.36
CA GLY A 55 15.79 5.84 8.01
C GLY A 55 14.60 5.94 7.05
N LEU A 56 13.69 6.88 7.30
CA LEU A 56 12.47 7.06 6.50
C LEU A 56 12.71 7.39 5.03
N ALA A 57 13.84 8.02 4.68
CA ALA A 57 14.13 8.35 3.29
C ALA A 57 14.30 7.07 2.46
N SER A 58 15.01 6.07 2.99
CA SER A 58 15.15 4.74 2.37
C SER A 58 13.82 4.02 2.26
N PHE A 59 12.96 4.16 3.27
CA PHE A 59 11.61 3.59 3.24
C PHE A 59 10.74 4.17 2.12
N TYR A 60 10.70 5.50 1.96
CA TYR A 60 9.96 6.13 0.87
C TYR A 60 10.55 5.84 -0.52
N LYS A 61 11.89 5.76 -0.60
CA LYS A 61 12.58 5.35 -1.83
C LYS A 61 12.16 3.93 -2.25
N CYS A 62 12.16 2.98 -1.31
CA CYS A 62 11.76 1.60 -1.57
C CYS A 62 10.30 1.50 -2.01
N GLN A 63 9.39 2.23 -1.36
CA GLN A 63 8.00 2.36 -1.79
C GLN A 63 7.89 2.86 -3.23
N GLY A 64 8.66 3.87 -3.60
CA GLY A 64 8.68 4.40 -4.97
C GLY A 64 9.22 3.41 -5.99
N GLU A 65 10.24 2.62 -5.65
CA GLU A 65 10.79 1.56 -6.51
C GLU A 65 9.76 0.45 -6.79
N ILE A 66 8.99 0.04 -5.77
CA ILE A 66 7.90 -0.92 -5.95
C ILE A 66 6.81 -0.37 -6.87
N LEU A 67 6.37 0.87 -6.64
CA LEU A 67 5.37 1.51 -7.51
C LEU A 67 5.87 1.64 -8.96
N ALA A 68 7.14 1.99 -9.16
CA ALA A 68 7.74 2.06 -10.49
C ALA A 68 7.75 0.68 -11.19
N ALA A 69 8.03 -0.40 -10.46
CA ALA A 69 7.97 -1.76 -10.99
C ALA A 69 6.55 -2.20 -11.38
N HIS A 70 5.51 -1.58 -10.83
CA HIS A 70 4.12 -1.84 -11.21
C HIS A 70 3.72 -1.19 -12.53
N LEU A 71 4.40 -0.14 -12.99
CA LEU A 71 4.05 0.57 -14.23
C LEU A 71 4.10 -0.33 -15.47
N ASN A 72 4.90 -1.39 -15.43
CA ASN A 72 5.03 -2.37 -16.51
C ASN A 72 4.08 -3.57 -16.36
N LYS A 73 3.20 -3.59 -15.34
CA LYS A 73 2.25 -4.67 -15.06
C LYS A 73 0.83 -4.24 -15.38
N GLU A 74 0.08 -5.12 -16.00
CA GLU A 74 -1.34 -4.91 -16.29
C GLU A 74 -2.21 -5.86 -15.45
N GLU A 75 -3.49 -5.52 -15.30
CA GLU A 75 -4.48 -6.34 -14.59
C GLU A 75 -4.07 -6.66 -13.15
N ILE A 76 -3.59 -5.63 -12.44
CA ILE A 76 -3.19 -5.74 -11.03
C ILE A 76 -4.07 -4.88 -10.12
N VAL A 77 -4.31 -5.40 -8.92
CA VAL A 77 -4.95 -4.70 -7.81
C VAL A 77 -4.01 -4.70 -6.62
N VAL A 78 -3.65 -3.51 -6.15
CA VAL A 78 -2.57 -3.30 -5.19
C VAL A 78 -3.14 -2.70 -3.91
N SER A 79 -2.90 -3.36 -2.77
CA SER A 79 -3.03 -2.74 -1.45
C SER A 79 -1.70 -2.10 -1.08
N THR A 80 -1.71 -0.84 -0.62
CA THR A 80 -0.50 -0.10 -0.30
C THR A 80 -0.27 0.04 1.20
N ASP A 81 0.96 0.39 1.57
CA ASP A 81 1.29 0.91 2.91
C ASP A 81 0.45 2.17 3.26
N PRO A 82 0.06 2.39 4.53
CA PRO A 82 -0.68 3.59 4.95
C PRO A 82 0.03 4.92 4.65
N SER A 83 1.36 4.92 4.60
CA SER A 83 2.19 6.11 4.39
C SER A 83 2.54 6.37 2.93
N ILE A 84 2.08 5.52 1.98
CA ILE A 84 2.46 5.61 0.56
C ILE A 84 2.20 6.98 -0.05
N VAL A 85 1.17 7.67 0.44
CA VAL A 85 0.74 8.98 -0.06
C VAL A 85 1.52 10.14 0.55
N CYS A 86 2.35 9.91 1.57
CA CYS A 86 3.13 10.98 2.22
C CYS A 86 4.13 11.61 1.26
N GLU A 87 4.75 10.80 0.40
CA GLU A 87 5.79 11.27 -0.51
C GLU A 87 5.24 11.70 -1.87
N LYS A 88 5.69 12.87 -2.37
CA LYS A 88 5.17 13.46 -3.62
C LYS A 88 5.42 12.56 -4.82
N LYS A 89 6.60 11.96 -4.90
CA LYS A 89 6.98 11.04 -5.98
C LYS A 89 6.05 9.82 -6.03
N ASN A 90 5.67 9.27 -4.88
CA ASN A 90 4.75 8.13 -4.81
C ASN A 90 3.35 8.51 -5.29
N ARG A 91 2.85 9.71 -4.93
CA ARG A 91 1.57 10.22 -5.46
C ARG A 91 1.57 10.35 -6.98
N GLN A 92 2.70 10.77 -7.58
CA GLN A 92 2.83 10.83 -9.04
C GLN A 92 2.78 9.44 -9.67
N LEU A 93 3.49 8.47 -9.10
CA LEU A 93 3.46 7.08 -9.61
C LEU A 93 2.08 6.42 -9.47
N LEU A 94 1.37 6.68 -8.37
CA LEU A 94 0.01 6.19 -8.15
C LEU A 94 -0.98 6.75 -9.19
N ALA A 95 -0.76 7.96 -9.68
CA ALA A 95 -1.62 8.61 -10.68
C ALA A 95 -1.55 7.95 -12.07
N GLU A 96 -0.58 7.06 -12.32
CA GLU A 96 -0.48 6.24 -13.54
C GLU A 96 -1.43 5.01 -13.52
N GLY A 97 -2.32 4.94 -12.52
CA GLY A 97 -3.42 3.98 -12.43
C GLY A 97 -4.61 4.58 -11.68
N PHE A 98 -5.61 3.77 -11.42
CA PHE A 98 -6.81 4.22 -10.74
C PHE A 98 -6.66 4.09 -9.22
N VAL A 99 -6.76 5.21 -8.52
CA VAL A 99 -6.54 5.29 -7.07
C VAL A 99 -7.87 5.26 -6.31
N VAL A 100 -8.06 4.23 -5.50
CA VAL A 100 -9.21 4.05 -4.61
C VAL A 100 -8.81 4.44 -3.19
N TYR A 101 -9.38 5.54 -2.68
CA TYR A 101 -9.23 5.91 -1.29
C TYR A 101 -10.32 5.28 -0.41
N LEU A 102 -9.92 4.37 0.48
CA LEU A 102 -10.83 3.82 1.49
C LEU A 102 -10.92 4.73 2.70
N LYS A 103 -11.96 5.55 2.72
CA LYS A 103 -12.26 6.46 3.83
C LYS A 103 -13.08 5.75 4.90
N VAL A 104 -12.49 5.60 6.08
CA VAL A 104 -13.11 5.00 7.27
C VAL A 104 -12.95 5.97 8.45
N SER A 105 -13.91 6.04 9.37
CA SER A 105 -13.80 6.93 10.52
C SER A 105 -12.65 6.50 11.46
N PRO A 106 -11.97 7.44 12.14
CA PRO A 106 -10.90 7.09 13.09
C PRO A 106 -11.34 6.11 14.18
N ALA A 107 -12.56 6.26 14.72
CA ALA A 107 -13.11 5.35 15.74
C ALA A 107 -13.13 3.89 15.26
N VAL A 108 -13.59 3.65 14.02
CA VAL A 108 -13.61 2.30 13.43
C VAL A 108 -12.20 1.79 13.12
N GLN A 109 -11.30 2.68 12.68
CA GLN A 109 -9.90 2.31 12.45
C GLN A 109 -9.21 1.85 13.75
N ILE A 110 -9.40 2.60 14.84
CA ILE A 110 -8.86 2.28 16.17
C ILE A 110 -9.42 0.93 16.65
N GLU A 111 -10.75 0.76 16.60
CA GLU A 111 -11.40 -0.49 17.00
C GLU A 111 -10.81 -1.70 16.26
N ARG A 112 -10.62 -1.61 14.94
CA ARG A 112 -10.06 -2.70 14.14
C ARG A 112 -8.59 -2.98 14.45
N ASN A 113 -7.79 -1.94 14.64
CA ASN A 113 -6.37 -2.08 14.97
C ASN A 113 -6.16 -2.71 16.35
N THR A 114 -7.03 -2.44 17.32
CA THR A 114 -6.92 -3.09 18.65
C THR A 114 -7.12 -4.61 18.62
N ARG A 115 -7.85 -5.13 17.63
CA ARG A 115 -8.07 -6.58 17.45
C ARG A 115 -6.94 -7.28 16.72
N ASN A 116 -6.14 -6.54 15.97
CA ASN A 116 -5.00 -7.06 15.22
C ASN A 116 -3.93 -5.96 15.12
N PRO A 117 -3.08 -5.78 16.13
CA PRO A 117 -2.10 -4.71 16.16
C PRO A 117 -1.05 -4.95 15.08
N ALA A 118 -1.03 -4.08 14.06
CA ALA A 118 0.11 -3.98 13.16
C ALA A 118 1.27 -3.29 13.88
N PRO A 119 2.54 -3.61 13.57
CA PRO A 119 3.66 -2.82 14.03
C PRO A 119 3.47 -1.39 13.52
N LEU A 120 3.30 -0.44 14.44
CA LEU A 120 3.19 0.96 14.11
C LEU A 120 4.59 1.47 13.82
N MET A 121 4.80 2.05 12.63
CA MET A 121 5.97 2.91 12.45
C MET A 121 5.91 4.03 13.49
N PRO A 122 7.06 4.42 14.08
CA PRO A 122 7.10 5.54 15.00
C PRO A 122 6.53 6.79 14.31
N ILE A 123 5.58 7.44 14.97
CA ILE A 123 5.09 8.75 14.56
C ILE A 123 6.24 9.72 14.86
N ILE A 124 6.90 10.23 13.81
CA ILE A 124 7.90 11.31 13.93
C ILE A 124 7.18 12.65 13.95
#